data_AF-A0A285ZSU2-F1
#
_entry.id   AF-A0A285ZSU2-F1
#
_cell.length_a   1.000
_cell.length_b   1.000
_cell.length_c   1.000
_cell.angle_alpha   90.00
_cell.angle_beta   90.00
_cell.angle_gamma   90.00
#
_symmetry.space_group_name_H-M   'P 1'
#
loop_
_entity.id
_entity.type
_entity.pdbx_description
1 polymer ?
#
loop_
_entity_poly.entity_id
_entity_poly.type
_entity_poly.pdbx_seq_one_letter_code
_entity_poly.pdbx_strand_id
1 'polypeptide(L)'
;MENDKTLVSDQLILSKYCFDKLLKAIMNKFNNKHKVDFISDSQLFGFANYDPLKPSLKNEFEQITKGYINGKYLYTKNRELKQGKPIIRLNREYKYAFLNYLNYDRIESFLENEIFDELEMKAQLALIETAQSNEDFYYCCYYYGEDQKMNKGKLTIYNNWSNMEFRFVYFDENDIKSEYVFYGDIKISEDLMFMHTKYVSNNIKKEGANFVFFVGKSTSTERNYLIGTYSGFDKYNRTIAGKIILKKFASKTEMENEFSTRQINPLLTQELKGKRIIIESHLPSISSKISNTSPFASLFSNLSGDYQFKFHGDSEDFHTLELSIDSLNYNISSKNPDVIIENDIVKLINRGQNAYLDFEVLGVSYIQKVSIYIKMYYLIKPENDFSGVYSGVDFNNNPINGNVEIKYSKQS
;
A
#
# COMPACT_ATOMS: atom_id res chain seq x y z
N MET A 1 34.26 9.60 26.52
CA MET A 1 33.29 9.47 27.62
C MET A 1 32.02 8.95 27.03
N GLU A 2 31.87 7.63 27.06
CA GLU A 2 30.68 6.92 26.63
C GLU A 2 29.53 7.28 27.58
N ASN A 3 28.46 7.84 27.02
CA ASN A 3 27.20 7.99 27.73
C ASN A 3 26.50 6.65 27.68
N ASP A 4 26.69 5.87 28.73
CA ASP A 4 25.89 4.69 29.04
C ASP A 4 24.48 5.15 29.44
N LYS A 5 23.67 5.50 28.44
CA LYS A 5 22.23 5.63 28.59
C LYS A 5 21.63 4.27 28.28
N THR A 6 21.45 3.46 29.31
CA THR A 6 20.41 2.42 29.31
C THR A 6 19.10 3.08 28.90
N LEU A 7 18.69 2.87 27.65
CA LEU A 7 17.43 3.28 27.06
C LEU A 7 16.31 2.44 27.68
N VAL A 8 15.95 2.74 28.93
CA VAL A 8 14.67 2.32 29.49
C VAL A 8 13.60 3.10 28.74
N SER A 9 12.70 2.43 28.02
CA SER A 9 11.67 3.10 27.21
C SER A 9 10.93 4.17 28.03
N ASP A 10 10.87 5.40 27.51
CA ASP A 10 10.17 6.54 28.15
C ASP A 10 8.63 6.37 28.15
N GLN A 11 8.12 5.30 27.53
CA GLN A 11 6.70 4.95 27.55
C GLN A 11 6.50 3.48 27.93
N LEU A 12 5.49 3.22 28.76
CA LEU A 12 5.03 1.89 29.09
C LEU A 12 3.83 1.53 28.20
N ILE A 13 3.90 0.38 27.54
CA ILE A 13 2.84 -0.14 26.67
C ILE A 13 2.13 -1.28 27.40
N LEU A 14 0.82 -1.16 27.57
CA LEU A 14 -0.01 -2.15 28.25
C LEU A 14 -1.13 -2.65 27.33
N SER A 15 -1.41 -3.95 27.37
CA SER A 15 -2.64 -4.52 26.82
C SER A 15 -3.84 -3.95 27.57
N LYS A 16 -5.00 -3.97 26.91
CA LYS A 16 -6.28 -3.56 27.52
C LYS A 16 -6.50 -4.26 28.86
N TYR A 17 -6.23 -5.57 28.91
CA TYR A 17 -6.41 -6.39 30.11
C TYR A 17 -5.49 -5.94 31.25
N CYS A 18 -4.20 -5.81 30.98
CA CYS A 18 -3.22 -5.41 32.00
C CYS A 18 -3.44 -3.98 32.50
N PHE A 19 -3.81 -3.05 31.60
CA PHE A 19 -4.16 -1.69 32.01
C PHE A 19 -5.45 -1.62 32.84
N ASP A 20 -6.47 -2.42 32.51
CA ASP A 20 -7.70 -2.52 33.31
C ASP A 20 -7.40 -2.99 34.73
N LYS A 21 -6.58 -4.03 34.89
CA LYS A 21 -6.13 -4.52 36.20
C LYS A 21 -5.36 -3.45 36.97
N LEU A 22 -4.41 -2.78 36.32
CA LEU A 22 -3.62 -1.71 36.93
C LEU A 22 -4.52 -0.57 37.43
N LEU A 23 -5.45 -0.11 36.59
CA LEU A 23 -6.34 0.99 36.93
C LEU A 23 -7.33 0.61 38.03
N LYS A 24 -7.86 -0.62 38.02
CA LYS A 24 -8.71 -1.14 39.10
C LYS A 24 -7.97 -1.23 40.43
N ALA A 25 -6.72 -1.68 40.44
CA ALA A 25 -5.90 -1.70 41.65
C ALA A 25 -5.72 -0.29 42.24
N ILE A 26 -5.44 0.70 41.38
CA ILE A 26 -5.33 2.12 41.78
C ILE A 26 -6.66 2.63 42.35
N MET A 27 -7.77 2.41 41.65
CA MET A 27 -9.10 2.85 42.08
C MET A 27 -9.51 2.20 43.41
N ASN A 28 -9.25 0.90 43.58
CA ASN A 28 -9.53 0.18 44.82
C ASN A 28 -8.71 0.74 45.99
N LYS A 29 -7.41 0.99 45.79
CA LYS A 29 -6.55 1.60 46.83
C LYS A 29 -7.04 3.00 47.22
N PHE A 30 -7.43 3.82 46.24
CA PHE A 30 -7.98 5.15 46.48
C PHE A 30 -9.31 5.10 47.27
N ASN A 31 -10.26 4.28 46.81
CA ASN A 31 -11.57 4.15 47.44
C ASN A 31 -11.46 3.62 48.87
N ASN A 32 -10.57 2.65 49.11
CA ASN A 32 -10.32 2.11 50.46
C ASN A 32 -9.70 3.16 51.40
N LYS A 33 -8.78 3.99 50.89
CA LYS A 33 -8.10 5.01 51.69
C LYS A 33 -9.04 6.14 52.11
N HIS A 34 -9.89 6.60 51.20
CA HIS A 34 -10.77 7.76 51.44
C HIS A 34 -12.21 7.38 51.81
N LYS A 35 -12.56 6.09 51.78
CA LYS A 35 -13.91 5.56 52.07
C LYS A 35 -15.01 6.29 51.30
N VAL A 36 -14.80 6.45 49.99
CA VAL A 36 -15.71 7.20 49.12
C VAL A 36 -16.56 6.21 48.32
N ASP A 37 -17.88 6.23 48.53
CA ASP A 37 -18.83 5.37 47.80
C ASP A 37 -19.11 5.88 46.38
N PHE A 38 -19.09 7.19 46.17
CA PHE A 38 -19.29 7.81 44.86
C PHE A 38 -18.48 9.09 44.69
N ILE A 39 -17.75 9.19 43.58
CA ILE A 39 -16.94 10.34 43.18
C ILE A 39 -17.10 10.57 41.68
N SER A 40 -17.30 11.82 41.25
CA SER A 40 -17.39 12.13 39.82
C SER A 40 -16.04 11.93 39.14
N ASP A 41 -16.04 11.59 37.84
CA ASP A 41 -14.79 11.44 37.08
C ASP A 41 -13.92 12.72 37.13
N SER A 42 -14.54 13.91 37.10
CA SER A 42 -13.84 15.19 37.25
C SER A 42 -13.10 15.32 38.58
N GLN A 43 -13.73 14.90 39.67
CA GLN A 43 -13.15 14.93 41.01
C GLN A 43 -12.12 13.83 41.20
N LEU A 44 -12.41 12.60 40.74
CA LEU A 44 -11.52 11.46 40.86
C LEU A 44 -10.19 11.70 40.16
N PHE A 45 -10.23 12.17 38.91
CA PHE A 45 -9.02 12.40 38.13
C PHE A 45 -8.44 13.82 38.30
N GLY A 46 -9.15 14.75 38.93
CA GLY A 46 -8.65 16.11 39.19
C GLY A 46 -8.54 16.98 37.95
N PHE A 47 -9.62 17.13 37.18
CA PHE A 47 -9.68 18.01 35.99
C PHE A 47 -10.98 18.82 35.91
N ALA A 48 -10.97 19.88 35.10
CA ALA A 48 -12.07 20.86 35.00
C ALA A 48 -12.37 21.52 36.37
N ASN A 49 -13.65 21.66 36.75
CA ASN A 49 -14.08 22.30 37.99
C ASN A 49 -14.07 21.32 39.17
N TYR A 50 -12.95 20.64 39.40
CA TYR A 50 -12.78 19.79 40.59
C TYR A 50 -12.43 20.64 41.82
N ASP A 51 -12.75 20.13 43.01
CA ASP A 51 -12.42 20.76 44.29
C ASP A 51 -11.02 20.29 44.75
N PRO A 52 -10.01 21.18 44.82
CA PRO A 52 -8.66 20.83 45.24
C PRO A 52 -8.57 20.37 46.71
N LEU A 53 -9.55 20.73 47.54
CA LEU A 53 -9.59 20.36 48.96
C LEU A 53 -10.13 18.94 49.18
N LYS A 54 -10.79 18.37 48.18
CA LYS A 54 -11.30 16.99 48.21
C LYS A 54 -10.28 16.01 47.63
N PRO A 55 -10.32 14.73 48.04
CA PRO A 55 -9.38 13.73 47.54
C PRO A 55 -9.55 13.55 46.02
N SER A 56 -8.41 13.38 45.34
CA SER A 56 -8.33 13.07 43.91
C SER A 56 -7.04 12.29 43.63
N LEU A 57 -7.05 11.44 42.61
CA LEU A 57 -5.85 10.72 42.15
C LEU A 57 -4.76 11.68 41.70
N LYS A 58 -5.14 12.83 41.12
CA LYS A 58 -4.18 13.89 40.79
C LYS A 58 -3.39 14.30 42.03
N ASN A 59 -4.07 14.72 43.10
CA ASN A 59 -3.40 15.20 44.30
C ASN A 59 -2.51 14.11 44.93
N GLU A 60 -2.94 12.84 44.93
CA GLU A 60 -2.12 11.74 45.47
C GLU A 60 -0.90 11.43 44.61
N PHE A 61 -1.04 11.47 43.28
CA PHE A 61 0.08 11.29 42.37
C PHE A 61 1.07 12.45 42.46
N GLU A 62 0.61 13.70 42.59
CA GLU A 62 1.49 14.87 42.78
C GLU A 62 2.31 14.77 44.06
N GLN A 63 1.75 14.20 45.14
CA GLN A 63 2.49 13.92 46.38
C GLN A 63 3.60 12.89 46.19
N ILE A 64 3.38 11.87 45.36
CA ILE A 64 4.34 10.80 45.08
C ILE A 64 5.43 11.26 44.13
N THR A 65 5.04 11.93 43.04
CA THR A 65 5.98 12.36 41.98
C THR A 65 6.70 13.65 42.34
N LYS A 66 6.22 14.41 43.34
CA LYS A 66 6.68 15.76 43.68
C LYS A 66 6.66 16.71 42.48
N GLY A 67 5.72 16.49 41.56
CA GLY A 67 5.59 17.23 40.31
C GLY A 67 4.12 17.34 39.89
N TYR A 68 3.85 18.23 38.94
CA TYR A 68 2.50 18.45 38.43
C TYR A 68 1.95 17.22 37.70
N ILE A 69 0.67 16.91 37.91
CA ILE A 69 -0.04 15.83 37.21
C ILE A 69 -1.23 16.39 36.44
N ASN A 70 -1.33 16.05 35.16
CA ASN A 70 -2.47 16.45 34.34
C ASN A 70 -3.64 15.44 34.50
N GLY A 71 -4.63 15.80 35.31
CA GLY A 71 -5.83 14.98 35.52
C GLY A 71 -6.60 14.63 34.25
N LYS A 72 -6.57 15.50 33.22
CA LYS A 72 -7.23 15.24 31.93
C LYS A 72 -6.56 14.08 31.18
N TYR A 73 -5.26 13.87 31.36
CA TYR A 73 -4.54 12.73 30.79
C TYR A 73 -5.06 11.42 31.39
N LEU A 74 -5.18 11.34 32.73
CA LEU A 74 -5.70 10.17 33.45
C LEU A 74 -7.10 9.78 32.98
N TYR A 75 -8.00 10.77 32.91
CA TYR A 75 -9.35 10.58 32.40
C TYR A 75 -9.36 10.08 30.96
N THR A 76 -8.49 10.63 30.09
CA THR A 76 -8.39 10.22 28.70
C THR A 76 -7.96 8.76 28.58
N LYS A 77 -7.01 8.29 29.41
CA LYS A 77 -6.57 6.88 29.43
C LYS A 77 -7.65 5.93 29.92
N ASN A 78 -8.41 6.32 30.96
CA ASN A 78 -9.59 5.56 31.37
C ASN A 78 -10.65 5.50 30.25
N ARG A 79 -10.84 6.59 29.51
CA ARG A 79 -11.76 6.61 28.36
C ARG A 79 -11.28 5.73 27.20
N GLU A 80 -9.99 5.74 26.88
CA GLU A 80 -9.39 4.83 25.88
C GLU A 80 -9.67 3.35 26.26
N LEU A 81 -9.54 3.00 27.54
CA LEU A 81 -9.89 1.67 28.05
C LEU A 81 -11.36 1.33 27.86
N LYS A 82 -12.27 2.23 28.28
CA LYS A 82 -13.73 2.05 28.16
C LYS A 82 -14.18 1.93 26.69
N GLN A 83 -13.50 2.62 25.77
CA GLN A 83 -13.72 2.53 24.32
C GLN A 83 -13.18 1.23 23.70
N GLY A 84 -12.54 0.37 24.49
CA GLY A 84 -12.06 -0.93 24.03
C GLY A 84 -10.75 -0.89 23.27
N LYS A 85 -9.95 0.18 23.42
CA LYS A 85 -8.64 0.27 22.77
C LYS A 85 -7.75 -0.91 23.22
N PRO A 86 -7.19 -1.70 22.28
CA PRO A 86 -6.49 -2.94 22.61
C PRO A 86 -5.14 -2.69 23.32
N ILE A 87 -4.49 -1.56 23.03
CA ILE A 87 -3.19 -1.18 23.59
C ILE A 87 -3.26 0.24 24.13
N ILE A 88 -2.80 0.42 25.35
CA ILE A 88 -2.80 1.68 26.09
C ILE A 88 -1.36 2.04 26.43
N ARG A 89 -0.95 3.24 26.00
CA ARG A 89 0.41 3.76 26.23
C ARG A 89 0.39 4.78 27.37
N LEU A 90 1.27 4.59 28.34
CA LEU A 90 1.52 5.49 29.46
C LEU A 90 2.87 6.17 29.29
N ASN A 91 2.89 7.49 29.46
CA ASN A 91 4.14 8.25 29.46
C ASN A 91 4.92 7.99 30.75
N ARG A 92 6.23 8.22 30.74
CA ARG A 92 7.16 8.03 31.86
C ARG A 92 6.64 8.53 33.21
N GLU A 93 6.13 9.76 33.25
CA GLU A 93 5.62 10.38 34.47
C GLU A 93 4.47 9.57 35.09
N TYR A 94 3.55 9.09 34.26
CA TYR A 94 2.37 8.33 34.69
C TYR A 94 2.69 6.86 34.97
N LYS A 95 3.62 6.27 34.20
CA LYS A 95 4.21 4.97 34.53
C LYS A 95 4.74 4.97 35.97
N TYR A 96 5.56 5.98 36.28
CA TYR A 96 6.15 6.14 37.60
C TYR A 96 5.10 6.42 38.68
N ALA A 97 4.16 7.33 38.42
CA ALA A 97 3.09 7.64 39.36
C ALA A 97 2.23 6.39 39.70
N PHE A 98 1.86 5.60 38.71
CA PHE A 98 0.96 4.45 38.87
C PHE A 98 1.61 3.33 39.66
N LEU A 99 2.83 2.94 39.28
CA LEU A 99 3.54 1.84 39.93
C LEU A 99 3.90 2.18 41.38
N ASN A 100 4.46 3.38 41.63
CA ASN A 100 4.77 3.80 42.99
C ASN A 100 3.52 3.99 43.86
N TYR A 101 2.41 4.46 43.28
CA TYR A 101 1.16 4.52 44.01
C TYR A 101 0.70 3.15 44.51
N LEU A 102 1.03 2.07 43.80
CA LEU A 102 0.75 0.70 44.21
C LEU A 102 1.89 0.02 44.98
N ASN A 103 3.01 0.72 45.23
CA ASN A 103 4.24 0.19 45.82
C ASN A 103 4.96 -0.87 44.98
N TYR A 104 4.83 -0.80 43.64
CA TYR A 104 5.64 -1.60 42.71
C TYR A 104 6.81 -0.77 42.18
N ASP A 105 7.99 -1.37 42.14
CA ASP A 105 9.25 -0.79 41.66
C ASP A 105 9.35 -0.78 40.13
N ARG A 106 8.83 -1.84 39.49
CA ARG A 106 8.85 -2.03 38.04
C ARG A 106 7.58 -2.75 37.56
N ILE A 107 7.36 -2.75 36.25
CA ILE A 107 6.12 -3.31 35.69
C ILE A 107 6.09 -4.82 35.83
N GLU A 108 7.24 -5.48 35.73
CA GLU A 108 7.40 -6.93 35.86
C GLU A 108 6.89 -7.39 37.24
N SER A 109 7.25 -6.65 38.30
CA SER A 109 6.78 -6.91 39.66
C SER A 109 5.25 -6.76 39.78
N PHE A 110 4.64 -5.81 39.09
CA PHE A 110 3.18 -5.69 39.06
C PHE A 110 2.54 -6.88 38.32
N LEU A 111 3.09 -7.26 37.17
CA LEU A 111 2.54 -8.36 36.36
C LEU A 111 2.59 -9.69 37.12
N GLU A 112 3.71 -10.00 37.76
CA GLU A 112 3.89 -11.25 38.54
C GLU A 112 2.91 -11.36 39.72
N ASN A 113 2.51 -10.24 40.32
CA ASN A 113 1.67 -10.23 41.52
C ASN A 113 0.16 -10.05 41.24
N GLU A 114 -0.21 -9.38 40.14
CA GLU A 114 -1.59 -8.96 39.88
C GLU A 114 -2.22 -9.62 38.64
N ILE A 115 -1.40 -10.24 37.78
CA ILE A 115 -1.86 -10.87 36.52
C ILE A 115 -1.74 -12.39 36.63
N PHE A 116 -2.85 -13.03 37.01
CA PHE A 116 -2.92 -14.50 37.17
C PHE A 116 -3.25 -15.28 35.89
N ASP A 117 -3.65 -14.59 34.83
CA ASP A 117 -3.90 -15.24 33.53
C ASP A 117 -2.58 -15.35 32.77
N GLU A 118 -2.10 -16.59 32.59
CA GLU A 118 -0.81 -16.86 31.95
C GLU A 118 -0.75 -16.43 30.48
N LEU A 119 -1.87 -16.47 29.75
CA LEU A 119 -1.91 -16.08 28.34
C LEU A 119 -1.78 -14.56 28.22
N GLU A 120 -2.52 -13.82 29.04
CA GLU A 120 -2.44 -12.36 29.11
C GLU A 120 -1.07 -11.88 29.62
N MET A 121 -0.48 -12.59 30.59
CA MET A 121 0.87 -12.29 31.08
C MET A 121 1.92 -12.47 29.97
N LYS A 122 1.90 -13.60 29.25
CA LYS A 122 2.82 -13.84 28.13
C LYS A 122 2.65 -12.82 27.02
N ALA A 123 1.41 -12.49 26.65
CA ALA A 123 1.12 -11.47 25.64
C ALA A 123 1.65 -10.08 26.06
N GLN A 124 1.50 -9.72 27.35
CA GLN A 124 1.99 -8.46 27.88
C GLN A 124 3.52 -8.38 27.94
N LEU A 125 4.21 -9.47 28.30
CA LEU A 125 5.67 -9.52 28.29
C LEU A 125 6.23 -9.37 26.87
N ALA A 126 5.63 -10.07 25.89
CA ALA A 126 6.01 -9.92 24.48
C ALA A 126 5.82 -8.47 23.96
N LEU A 127 4.76 -7.78 24.41
CA LEU A 127 4.53 -6.36 24.10
C LEU A 127 5.61 -5.44 24.71
N ILE A 128 6.14 -5.78 25.89
CA ILE A 128 7.20 -5.00 26.54
C ILE A 128 8.54 -5.23 25.84
N GLU A 129 8.87 -6.47 25.49
CA GLU A 129 10.10 -6.83 24.77
C GLU A 129 10.16 -6.17 23.39
N THR A 130 9.08 -6.27 22.61
CA THR A 130 8.99 -5.61 21.28
C THR A 130 9.05 -4.08 21.36
N ALA A 131 8.60 -3.48 22.46
CA ALA A 131 8.72 -2.04 22.68
C ALA A 131 10.14 -1.57 23.07
N GLN A 132 10.98 -2.48 23.57
CA GLN A 132 12.34 -2.20 24.00
C GLN A 132 13.38 -2.37 22.87
N SER A 133 13.11 -3.22 21.87
CA SER A 133 13.96 -3.32 20.68
C SER A 133 13.62 -2.20 19.70
N ASN A 134 14.35 -1.07 19.71
CA ASN A 134 14.28 -0.10 18.59
C ASN A 134 14.99 -0.73 17.38
N GLU A 135 14.26 -1.52 16.59
CA GLU A 135 14.80 -2.07 15.36
C GLU A 135 14.56 -1.10 14.19
N ASP A 136 15.64 -0.87 13.46
CA ASP A 136 15.62 -0.17 12.18
C ASP A 136 15.50 -1.20 11.06
N PHE A 137 14.70 -0.88 10.03
CA PHE A 137 14.51 -1.74 8.87
C PHE A 137 15.04 -1.07 7.60
N TYR A 138 15.78 -1.83 6.80
CA TYR A 138 16.46 -1.34 5.61
C TYR A 138 15.88 -1.96 4.34
N TYR A 139 15.47 -1.12 3.39
CA TYR A 139 14.87 -1.55 2.13
C TYR A 139 15.50 -0.83 0.94
N CYS A 140 15.67 -1.54 -0.18
CA CYS A 140 15.77 -0.90 -1.50
C CYS A 140 14.38 -0.87 -2.15
N CYS A 141 14.04 0.27 -2.73
CA CYS A 141 12.84 0.39 -3.56
C CYS A 141 13.19 0.29 -5.04
N TYR A 142 12.29 -0.32 -5.80
CA TYR A 142 12.36 -0.43 -7.25
C TYR A 142 11.04 0.04 -7.84
N TYR A 143 11.13 0.92 -8.83
CA TYR A 143 9.96 1.44 -9.53
C TYR A 143 10.36 1.81 -10.97
N TYR A 144 9.39 1.76 -11.88
CA TYR A 144 9.57 2.28 -13.23
C TYR A 144 9.28 3.77 -13.19
N GLY A 145 10.30 4.60 -13.41
CA GLY A 145 10.21 6.04 -13.22
C GLY A 145 10.15 6.81 -14.53
N GLU A 146 10.69 8.01 -14.49
CA GLU A 146 10.82 8.93 -15.60
C GLU A 146 11.71 8.35 -16.71
N ASP A 147 11.59 8.93 -17.91
CA ASP A 147 12.40 8.58 -19.08
C ASP A 147 12.29 7.11 -19.52
N GLN A 148 11.21 6.44 -19.10
CA GLN A 148 10.95 5.02 -19.37
C GLN A 148 12.07 4.11 -18.85
N LYS A 149 12.61 4.44 -17.67
CA LYS A 149 13.72 3.70 -17.04
C LYS A 149 13.32 3.16 -15.67
N MET A 150 13.95 2.05 -15.32
CA MET A 150 13.90 1.53 -13.96
C MET A 150 14.79 2.39 -13.05
N ASN A 151 14.27 2.71 -11.86
CA ASN A 151 14.98 3.49 -10.86
C ASN A 151 15.03 2.75 -9.52
N LYS A 152 16.04 3.09 -8.72
CA LYS A 152 16.20 2.61 -7.34
C LYS A 152 16.02 3.77 -6.35
N GLY A 153 15.54 3.43 -5.17
CA GLY A 153 15.58 4.28 -3.99
C GLY A 153 15.98 3.46 -2.79
N LYS A 154 16.23 4.14 -1.67
CA LYS A 154 16.41 3.49 -0.37
C LYS A 154 15.39 4.00 0.62
N LEU A 155 14.89 3.09 1.43
CA LEU A 155 13.96 3.36 2.50
C LEU A 155 14.56 2.81 3.79
N THR A 156 14.72 3.69 4.77
CA THR A 156 15.05 3.30 6.15
C THR A 156 13.86 3.61 7.02
N ILE A 157 13.42 2.62 7.77
CA ILE A 157 12.31 2.73 8.71
C ILE A 157 12.91 2.69 10.12
N TYR A 158 12.61 3.69 10.93
CA TYR A 158 13.17 3.87 12.25
C TYR A 158 12.14 3.58 13.34
N ASN A 159 12.64 3.19 14.52
CA ASN A 159 11.88 3.08 15.76
C ASN A 159 10.61 2.23 15.58
N ASN A 160 10.76 0.98 15.14
CA ASN A 160 9.65 0.03 14.99
C ASN A 160 8.48 0.59 14.17
N TRP A 161 8.76 1.01 12.94
CA TRP A 161 7.73 1.48 12.00
C TRP A 161 7.02 2.77 12.44
N SER A 162 7.71 3.64 13.18
CA SER A 162 7.17 4.95 13.55
C SER A 162 7.45 6.00 12.48
N ASN A 163 8.72 6.10 12.08
CA ASN A 163 9.20 7.12 11.15
C ASN A 163 9.93 6.47 9.98
N MET A 164 10.02 7.17 8.87
CA MET A 164 10.83 6.74 7.73
C MET A 164 11.62 7.87 7.10
N GLU A 165 12.72 7.48 6.48
CA GLU A 165 13.47 8.26 5.53
C GLU A 165 13.52 7.51 4.19
N PHE A 166 13.02 8.16 3.16
CA PHE A 166 12.99 7.64 1.80
C PHE A 166 13.89 8.52 0.93
N ARG A 167 14.89 7.92 0.28
CA ARG A 167 15.73 8.61 -0.70
C ARG A 167 15.55 8.04 -2.09
N PHE A 168 15.27 8.93 -3.04
CA PHE A 168 15.35 8.63 -4.46
C PHE A 168 16.64 9.17 -5.04
N VAL A 169 17.25 8.39 -5.93
CA VAL A 169 18.43 8.82 -6.67
C VAL A 169 18.09 8.88 -8.15
N TYR A 170 18.40 10.02 -8.75
CA TYR A 170 18.33 10.22 -10.18
C TYR A 170 19.73 10.50 -10.70
N PHE A 171 20.02 9.95 -11.87
CA PHE A 171 21.22 10.27 -12.64
C PHE A 171 20.78 11.13 -13.82
N ASP A 172 21.47 12.25 -14.04
CA ASP A 172 21.27 13.06 -15.24
C ASP A 172 22.03 12.47 -16.45
N GLU A 173 21.98 13.15 -17.59
CA GLU A 173 22.65 12.73 -18.82
C GLU A 173 24.19 12.70 -18.70
N ASN A 174 24.75 13.45 -17.74
CA ASN A 174 26.18 13.52 -17.45
C ASN A 174 26.58 12.59 -16.29
N ASP A 175 25.68 11.70 -15.88
CA ASP A 175 25.89 10.76 -14.79
C ASP A 175 26.00 11.40 -13.39
N ILE A 176 25.58 12.66 -13.26
CA ILE A 176 25.58 13.38 -11.99
C ILE A 176 24.40 12.91 -11.14
N LYS A 177 24.72 12.49 -9.92
CA LYS A 177 23.77 11.96 -8.94
C LYS A 177 23.01 13.10 -8.24
N SER A 178 21.69 13.10 -8.36
CA SER A 178 20.78 13.95 -7.60
C SER A 178 19.98 13.10 -6.60
N GLU A 179 20.05 13.45 -5.30
CA GLU A 179 19.27 12.78 -4.26
C GLU A 179 18.07 13.62 -3.83
N TYR A 180 16.89 12.99 -3.74
CA TYR A 180 15.70 13.60 -3.17
C TYR A 180 15.33 12.84 -1.90
N VAL A 181 15.35 13.54 -0.78
CA VAL A 181 15.09 12.97 0.53
C VAL A 181 13.70 13.37 1.00
N PHE A 182 12.94 12.35 1.37
CA PHE A 182 11.58 12.43 1.85
C PHE A 182 11.53 11.85 3.27
N TYR A 183 10.82 12.52 4.15
CA TYR A 183 10.60 12.08 5.52
C TYR A 183 9.11 11.89 5.75
N GLY A 184 8.74 10.91 6.56
CA GLY A 184 7.32 10.71 6.82
C GLY A 184 7.03 9.75 7.95
N ASP A 185 5.74 9.66 8.23
CA ASP A 185 5.19 8.78 9.25
C ASP A 185 4.59 7.55 8.57
N ILE A 186 4.63 6.43 9.27
CA ILE A 186 4.02 5.18 8.84
C ILE A 186 2.76 4.94 9.66
N LYS A 187 1.67 4.59 8.99
CA LYS A 187 0.43 4.12 9.61
C LYS A 187 0.12 2.73 9.09
N ILE A 188 0.07 1.76 9.99
CA ILE A 188 -0.35 0.40 9.65
C ILE A 188 -1.80 0.24 10.09
N SER A 189 -2.65 -0.20 9.17
CA SER A 189 -4.06 -0.50 9.42
C SER A 189 -4.38 -1.83 8.76
N GLU A 190 -4.67 -2.84 9.57
CA GLU A 190 -4.93 -4.20 9.12
C GLU A 190 -3.81 -4.71 8.19
N ASP A 191 -4.15 -5.07 6.96
CA ASP A 191 -3.25 -5.64 5.95
C ASP A 191 -2.52 -4.58 5.12
N LEU A 192 -2.73 -3.29 5.40
CA LEU A 192 -2.20 -2.16 4.63
C LEU A 192 -1.28 -1.28 5.46
N MET A 193 -0.23 -0.81 4.81
CA MET A 193 0.70 0.18 5.34
C MET A 193 0.67 1.44 4.50
N PHE A 194 0.40 2.56 5.15
CA PHE A 194 0.32 3.89 4.57
C PHE A 194 1.55 4.69 4.96
N MET A 195 2.18 5.29 3.97
CA MET A 195 3.39 6.09 4.08
C MET A 195 3.12 7.45 3.46
N HIS A 196 3.05 8.47 4.30
CA HIS A 196 2.85 9.85 3.88
C HIS A 196 4.17 10.60 3.99
N THR A 197 4.74 11.01 2.86
CA THR A 197 6.02 11.71 2.85
C THR A 197 5.89 13.21 2.72
N LYS A 198 6.90 13.91 3.23
CA LYS A 198 7.14 15.34 3.08
C LYS A 198 8.58 15.55 2.67
N TYR A 199 8.84 16.60 1.92
CA TYR A 199 10.20 17.01 1.57
C TYR A 199 10.42 18.47 1.96
N VAL A 200 11.68 18.84 2.18
CA VAL A 200 12.06 20.21 2.52
C VAL A 200 12.64 20.87 1.28
N SER A 201 12.06 21.99 0.87
CA SER A 201 12.55 22.83 -0.22
C SER A 201 12.52 24.29 0.24
N ASN A 202 13.66 24.97 0.16
CA ASN A 202 13.83 26.36 0.60
C ASN A 202 13.36 26.61 2.05
N ASN A 203 13.71 25.72 2.97
CA ASN A 203 13.26 25.72 4.38
C ASN A 203 11.75 25.61 4.60
N ILE A 204 10.97 25.32 3.57
CA ILE A 204 9.53 25.08 3.65
C ILE A 204 9.27 23.59 3.48
N LYS A 205 8.48 23.02 4.41
CA LYS A 205 8.00 21.64 4.30
C LYS A 205 6.88 21.59 3.26
N LYS A 206 7.04 20.77 2.23
CA LYS A 206 6.05 20.50 1.19
C LYS A 206 5.61 19.04 1.25
N GLU A 207 4.38 18.78 0.85
CA GLU A 207 3.86 17.41 0.74
C GLU A 207 4.61 16.67 -0.38
N GLY A 208 5.04 15.45 -0.08
CA GLY A 208 5.76 14.57 -1.00
C GLY A 208 4.83 13.54 -1.64
N ALA A 209 5.41 12.39 -2.00
CA ALA A 209 4.65 11.25 -2.50
C ALA A 209 3.94 10.49 -1.37
N ASN A 210 2.81 9.89 -1.71
CA ASN A 210 2.09 8.95 -0.86
C ASN A 210 2.31 7.54 -1.36
N PHE A 211 2.51 6.60 -0.43
CA PHE A 211 2.71 5.19 -0.73
C PHE A 211 1.76 4.34 0.09
N VAL A 212 1.27 3.27 -0.53
CA VAL A 212 0.45 2.24 0.11
C VAL A 212 1.06 0.89 -0.20
N PHE A 213 1.35 0.10 0.82
CA PHE A 213 1.97 -1.22 0.70
C PHE A 213 1.06 -2.31 1.26
N PHE A 214 1.03 -3.45 0.58
CA PHE A 214 0.29 -4.63 0.99
C PHE A 214 1.17 -5.51 1.89
N VAL A 215 0.84 -5.54 3.18
CA VAL A 215 1.60 -6.26 4.21
C VAL A 215 0.94 -7.60 4.55
N GLY A 216 -0.39 -7.70 4.42
CA GLY A 216 -1.17 -8.89 4.77
C GLY A 216 -1.17 -9.18 6.28
N LYS A 217 -1.72 -10.34 6.66
CA LYS A 217 -1.83 -10.79 8.07
C LYS A 217 -0.51 -11.20 8.74
N SER A 218 0.56 -11.32 7.95
CA SER A 218 1.92 -11.57 8.44
C SER A 218 2.52 -10.29 9.03
N THR A 219 3.41 -10.40 10.01
CA THR A 219 4.10 -9.21 10.52
C THR A 219 4.91 -8.55 9.40
N SER A 220 4.97 -7.22 9.35
CA SER A 220 5.67 -6.44 8.31
C SER A 220 7.16 -6.79 8.17
N THR A 221 7.70 -7.46 9.18
CA THR A 221 9.08 -7.89 9.31
C THR A 221 9.36 -9.26 8.68
N GLU A 222 8.35 -10.11 8.46
CA GLU A 222 8.51 -11.47 7.92
C GLU A 222 8.74 -11.50 6.40
N ARG A 223 8.29 -10.47 5.68
CA ARG A 223 8.36 -10.46 4.22
C ARG A 223 9.64 -9.82 3.72
N ASN A 224 10.36 -10.56 2.87
CA ASN A 224 11.52 -10.04 2.14
C ASN A 224 11.13 -9.03 1.05
N TYR A 225 9.89 -9.09 0.57
CA TYR A 225 9.38 -8.18 -0.45
C TYR A 225 8.03 -7.59 -0.06
N LEU A 226 7.89 -6.27 -0.23
CA LEU A 226 6.60 -5.58 -0.11
C LEU A 226 6.25 -4.98 -1.46
N ILE A 227 5.02 -5.24 -1.91
CA ILE A 227 4.48 -4.66 -3.14
C ILE A 227 3.54 -3.55 -2.73
N GLY A 228 3.58 -2.44 -3.45
CA GLY A 228 2.73 -1.30 -3.17
C GLY A 228 2.47 -0.44 -4.39
N THR A 229 1.75 0.63 -4.13
CA THR A 229 1.47 1.70 -5.09
C THR A 229 1.98 3.03 -4.55
N TYR A 230 2.38 3.92 -5.44
CA TYR A 230 2.74 5.29 -5.11
C TYR A 230 1.92 6.27 -5.93
N SER A 231 1.76 7.48 -5.39
CA SER A 231 1.20 8.64 -6.08
C SER A 231 1.92 9.91 -5.68
N GLY A 232 2.20 10.81 -6.61
CA GLY A 232 2.89 12.06 -6.32
C GLY A 232 3.18 12.87 -7.58
N PHE A 233 4.26 13.66 -7.52
CA PHE A 233 4.78 14.43 -8.65
C PHE A 233 6.14 13.88 -9.09
N ASP A 234 6.35 13.84 -10.40
CA ASP A 234 7.63 13.47 -11.00
C ASP A 234 8.61 14.65 -11.07
N LYS A 235 9.87 14.44 -11.48
CA LYS A 235 10.87 15.52 -11.60
C LYS A 235 10.48 16.63 -12.60
N TYR A 236 9.50 16.37 -13.48
CA TYR A 236 8.94 17.32 -14.43
C TYR A 236 7.63 17.95 -13.92
N ASN A 237 7.31 17.76 -12.64
CA ASN A 237 6.11 18.26 -11.99
C ASN A 237 4.79 17.73 -12.60
N ARG A 238 4.82 16.54 -13.20
CA ARG A 238 3.61 15.84 -13.67
C ARG A 238 3.03 14.99 -12.56
N THR A 239 1.71 14.94 -12.47
CA THR A 239 1.00 14.04 -11.55
C THR A 239 1.17 12.60 -12.01
N ILE A 240 1.59 11.71 -11.10
CA ILE A 240 1.90 10.32 -11.41
C ILE A 240 1.33 9.36 -10.38
N ALA A 241 1.09 8.13 -10.83
CA ALA A 241 0.84 6.98 -9.97
C ALA A 241 1.51 5.73 -10.55
N GLY A 242 1.83 4.74 -9.73
CA GLY A 242 2.39 3.49 -10.24
C GLY A 242 2.62 2.41 -9.20
N LYS A 243 3.09 1.25 -9.67
CA LYS A 243 3.51 0.12 -8.82
C LYS A 243 4.95 0.33 -8.33
N ILE A 244 5.22 -0.07 -7.10
CA ILE A 244 6.55 -0.04 -6.46
C ILE A 244 6.79 -1.34 -5.69
N ILE A 245 8.05 -1.79 -5.65
CA ILE A 245 8.46 -2.98 -4.88
C ILE A 245 9.57 -2.58 -3.91
N LEU A 246 9.45 -2.97 -2.64
CA LEU A 246 10.51 -2.88 -1.64
C LEU A 246 11.12 -4.26 -1.42
N LYS A 247 12.45 -4.34 -1.37
CA LYS A 247 13.23 -5.53 -0.97
C LYS A 247 13.91 -5.25 0.36
N LYS A 248 13.67 -6.09 1.36
CA LYS A 248 14.26 -6.00 2.70
C LYS A 248 15.71 -6.50 2.68
N PHE A 249 16.57 -5.89 3.49
CA PHE A 249 17.95 -6.30 3.73
C PHE A 249 18.20 -6.50 5.23
N ALA A 250 19.17 -7.35 5.57
CA ALA A 250 19.49 -7.64 6.96
C ALA A 250 20.23 -6.48 7.65
N SER A 251 20.96 -5.67 6.87
CA SER A 251 21.73 -4.55 7.40
C SER A 251 21.72 -3.33 6.46
N LYS A 252 22.04 -2.16 7.02
CA LYS A 252 22.22 -0.92 6.26
C LYS A 252 23.31 -1.07 5.18
N THR A 253 24.41 -1.74 5.52
CA THR A 253 25.55 -1.93 4.61
C THR A 253 25.16 -2.75 3.38
N GLU A 254 24.40 -3.82 3.56
CA GLU A 254 23.91 -4.63 2.43
C GLU A 254 22.96 -3.83 1.52
N MET A 255 22.05 -3.06 2.10
CA MET A 255 21.14 -2.19 1.37
C MET A 255 21.91 -1.13 0.56
N GLU A 256 22.93 -0.48 1.15
CA GLU A 256 23.74 0.51 0.43
C GLU A 256 24.56 -0.14 -0.70
N ASN A 257 25.06 -1.37 -0.50
CA ASN A 257 25.74 -2.12 -1.56
C ASN A 257 24.79 -2.40 -2.73
N GLU A 258 23.59 -2.92 -2.48
CA GLU A 258 22.57 -3.11 -3.53
C GLU A 258 22.25 -1.78 -4.23
N PHE A 259 22.03 -0.72 -3.45
CA PHE A 259 21.64 0.59 -3.95
C PHE A 259 22.71 1.24 -4.83
N SER A 260 23.99 1.02 -4.53
CA SER A 260 25.12 1.55 -5.30
C SER A 260 25.20 0.97 -6.72
N THR A 261 24.63 -0.22 -6.94
CA THR A 261 24.64 -0.88 -8.26
C THR A 261 23.51 -0.36 -9.15
N ARG A 262 23.79 -0.19 -10.44
CA ARG A 262 22.76 0.11 -11.45
C ARG A 262 21.94 -1.11 -11.88
N GLN A 263 22.46 -2.30 -11.62
CA GLN A 263 21.81 -3.53 -12.04
C GLN A 263 20.52 -3.72 -11.24
N ILE A 264 19.42 -3.89 -11.95
CA ILE A 264 18.11 -4.21 -11.38
C ILE A 264 17.75 -5.59 -11.89
N ASN A 265 17.26 -6.45 -10.99
CA ASN A 265 16.84 -7.80 -11.35
C ASN A 265 15.82 -7.73 -12.53
N PRO A 266 16.06 -8.46 -13.63
CA PRO A 266 15.15 -8.47 -14.78
C PRO A 266 13.70 -8.83 -14.45
N LEU A 267 13.47 -9.71 -13.46
CA LEU A 267 12.12 -10.06 -13.00
C LEU A 267 11.41 -8.87 -12.36
N LEU A 268 12.10 -8.08 -11.54
CA LEU A 268 11.55 -6.84 -10.99
C LEU A 268 11.25 -5.83 -12.10
N THR A 269 12.10 -5.80 -13.14
CA THR A 269 11.89 -4.94 -14.31
C THR A 269 10.63 -5.35 -15.07
N GLN A 270 10.45 -6.65 -15.34
CA GLN A 270 9.26 -7.17 -16.00
C GLN A 270 7.98 -6.83 -15.23
N GLU A 271 8.02 -6.95 -13.90
CA GLU A 271 6.89 -6.66 -13.01
C GLU A 271 6.49 -5.18 -12.95
N LEU A 272 7.45 -4.27 -13.15
CA LEU A 272 7.27 -2.84 -12.95
C LEU A 272 7.17 -2.05 -14.26
N LYS A 273 7.76 -2.56 -15.34
CA LYS A 273 7.76 -1.90 -16.65
C LYS A 273 6.33 -1.69 -17.14
N GLY A 274 6.02 -0.46 -17.53
CA GLY A 274 4.69 -0.09 -18.01
C GLY A 274 3.62 0.01 -16.92
N LYS A 275 3.96 -0.15 -15.64
CA LYS A 275 3.04 0.01 -14.50
C LYS A 275 3.05 1.43 -13.90
N ARG A 276 3.59 2.41 -14.62
CA ARG A 276 3.56 3.84 -14.28
C ARG A 276 2.54 4.55 -15.16
N ILE A 277 1.69 5.35 -14.52
CA ILE A 277 0.68 6.18 -15.15
C ILE A 277 1.11 7.63 -14.97
N ILE A 278 1.12 8.39 -16.07
CA ILE A 278 1.21 9.85 -16.05
C ILE A 278 -0.22 10.36 -16.19
N ILE A 279 -0.68 11.10 -15.19
CA ILE A 279 -1.99 11.73 -15.23
C ILE A 279 -1.81 13.09 -15.91
N GLU A 280 -2.13 13.14 -17.20
CA GLU A 280 -2.13 14.40 -17.94
C GLU A 280 -3.27 15.28 -17.40
N SER A 281 -2.93 16.46 -16.89
CA SER A 281 -3.89 17.44 -16.35
C SER A 281 -4.74 18.12 -17.42
N HIS A 282 -4.52 17.79 -18.70
CA HIS A 282 -5.23 18.36 -19.84
C HIS A 282 -6.06 17.27 -20.51
N LEU A 283 -7.38 17.35 -20.36
CA LEU A 283 -8.30 16.77 -21.35
C LEU A 283 -7.88 17.30 -22.74
N PRO A 284 -7.81 16.46 -23.79
CA PRO A 284 -7.55 16.92 -25.14
C PRO A 284 -8.40 18.17 -25.46
N SER A 285 -7.73 19.28 -25.78
CA SER A 285 -8.38 20.58 -26.02
C SER A 285 -9.36 20.56 -27.20
N ILE A 286 -9.26 19.55 -28.05
CA ILE A 286 -10.14 19.34 -29.20
C ILE A 286 -11.28 18.42 -28.76
N SER A 287 -12.46 19.00 -28.55
CA SER A 287 -13.70 18.28 -28.21
C SER A 287 -14.00 17.11 -29.16
N SER A 288 -13.56 17.20 -30.43
CA SER A 288 -13.67 16.12 -31.42
C SER A 288 -12.76 14.92 -31.18
N LYS A 289 -12.01 14.84 -30.08
CA LYS A 289 -11.31 13.62 -29.63
C LYS A 289 -12.03 12.89 -28.48
N ILE A 290 -13.00 13.53 -27.84
CA ILE A 290 -13.68 13.04 -26.63
C ILE A 290 -15.21 12.98 -26.84
N SER A 291 -15.72 13.62 -27.89
CA SER A 291 -17.13 13.58 -28.27
C SER A 291 -17.50 12.25 -28.94
N ASN A 292 -18.75 11.82 -28.70
CA ASN A 292 -19.40 10.72 -29.43
C ASN A 292 -19.53 11.03 -30.93
N THR A 293 -19.39 12.29 -31.34
CA THR A 293 -19.36 12.73 -32.73
C THR A 293 -17.94 12.76 -33.33
N SER A 294 -16.93 12.33 -32.58
CA SER A 294 -15.57 12.23 -33.10
C SER A 294 -15.46 11.18 -34.22
N PRO A 295 -14.59 11.40 -35.22
CA PRO A 295 -14.25 10.35 -36.17
C PRO A 295 -13.70 9.08 -35.49
N PHE A 296 -13.05 9.22 -34.33
CA PHE A 296 -12.57 8.07 -33.57
C PHE A 296 -13.71 7.27 -32.93
N ALA A 297 -14.73 7.94 -32.37
CA ALA A 297 -15.90 7.27 -31.81
C ALA A 297 -16.70 6.52 -32.87
N SER A 298 -16.88 7.13 -34.06
CA SER A 298 -17.56 6.45 -35.17
C SER A 298 -16.76 5.28 -35.75
N LEU A 299 -15.43 5.37 -35.75
CA LEU A 299 -14.57 4.24 -36.12
C LEU A 299 -14.64 3.12 -35.07
N PHE A 300 -14.61 3.49 -33.79
CA PHE A 300 -14.62 2.52 -32.70
C PHE A 300 -15.95 1.76 -32.63
N SER A 301 -17.09 2.42 -32.90
CA SER A 301 -18.40 1.76 -32.92
C SER A 301 -18.53 0.68 -34.01
N ASN A 302 -17.75 0.78 -35.09
CA ASN A 302 -17.68 -0.27 -36.13
C ASN A 302 -16.90 -1.51 -35.70
N LEU A 303 -16.27 -1.52 -34.51
CA LEU A 303 -15.60 -2.70 -33.97
C LEU A 303 -16.60 -3.68 -33.34
N SER A 304 -17.75 -3.20 -32.88
CA SER A 304 -18.77 -4.05 -32.24
C SER A 304 -19.45 -4.97 -33.25
N GLY A 305 -19.79 -6.18 -32.83
CA GLY A 305 -20.44 -7.18 -33.67
C GLY A 305 -19.82 -8.57 -33.56
N ASP A 306 -20.28 -9.45 -34.44
CA ASP A 306 -19.90 -10.84 -34.50
C ASP A 306 -18.80 -11.06 -35.54
N TYR A 307 -17.80 -11.83 -35.16
CA TYR A 307 -16.64 -12.15 -35.98
C TYR A 307 -16.46 -13.66 -36.08
N GLN A 308 -16.16 -14.13 -37.29
CA GLN A 308 -15.61 -15.47 -37.52
C GLN A 308 -14.20 -15.29 -38.06
N PHE A 309 -13.21 -15.69 -37.25
CA PHE A 309 -11.79 -15.66 -37.60
C PHE A 309 -11.35 -17.04 -38.07
N LYS A 310 -10.79 -17.13 -39.27
CA LYS A 310 -10.17 -18.34 -39.80
C LYS A 310 -8.67 -18.11 -39.93
N PHE A 311 -7.89 -18.77 -39.07
CA PHE A 311 -6.45 -18.61 -39.00
C PHE A 311 -5.77 -19.56 -39.97
N HIS A 312 -4.91 -18.99 -40.82
CA HIS A 312 -4.05 -19.75 -41.72
C HIS A 312 -2.72 -19.99 -41.02
N GLY A 313 -2.41 -21.24 -40.71
CA GLY A 313 -1.10 -21.67 -40.20
C GLY A 313 -0.15 -22.06 -41.32
N ASP A 314 1.01 -22.62 -40.94
CA ASP A 314 1.99 -23.18 -41.88
C ASP A 314 1.53 -24.51 -42.52
N SER A 315 0.57 -25.20 -41.89
CA SER A 315 -0.14 -26.38 -42.43
C SER A 315 -1.44 -25.96 -43.13
N GLU A 316 -1.94 -26.77 -44.08
CA GLU A 316 -3.24 -26.56 -44.75
C GLU A 316 -4.46 -26.63 -43.81
N ASP A 317 -4.26 -26.94 -42.52
CA ASP A 317 -5.31 -26.92 -41.51
C ASP A 317 -5.68 -25.49 -41.10
N PHE A 318 -7.00 -25.20 -41.12
CA PHE A 318 -7.55 -23.92 -40.68
C PHE A 318 -8.19 -24.07 -39.29
N HIS A 319 -7.87 -23.13 -38.40
CA HIS A 319 -8.54 -23.02 -37.11
C HIS A 319 -9.55 -21.89 -37.14
N THR A 320 -10.76 -22.13 -36.62
CA THR A 320 -11.82 -21.12 -36.62
C THR A 320 -12.15 -20.71 -35.19
N LEU A 321 -12.25 -19.40 -34.93
CA LEU A 321 -12.78 -18.83 -33.69
C LEU A 321 -13.96 -17.91 -34.02
N GLU A 322 -15.08 -18.15 -33.35
CA GLU A 322 -16.28 -17.32 -33.46
C GLU A 322 -16.43 -16.48 -32.21
N LEU A 323 -16.30 -15.16 -32.36
CA LEU A 323 -16.24 -14.20 -31.27
C LEU A 323 -17.30 -13.12 -31.45
N SER A 324 -17.67 -12.46 -30.36
CA SER A 324 -18.54 -11.30 -30.33
C SER A 324 -17.86 -10.18 -29.54
N ILE A 325 -17.85 -8.97 -30.11
CA ILE A 325 -17.39 -7.75 -29.45
C ILE A 325 -18.60 -6.94 -29.02
N ASP A 326 -18.79 -6.79 -27.71
CA ASP A 326 -19.91 -6.07 -27.11
C ASP A 326 -19.92 -4.59 -27.49
N SER A 327 -21.10 -4.02 -27.78
CA SER A 327 -21.23 -2.64 -28.26
C SER A 327 -21.08 -1.57 -27.17
N LEU A 328 -21.26 -1.95 -25.90
CA LEU A 328 -21.23 -1.03 -24.77
C LEU A 328 -19.85 -0.99 -24.11
N ASN A 329 -19.26 -2.16 -23.88
CA ASN A 329 -18.05 -2.35 -23.10
C ASN A 329 -16.87 -2.80 -23.95
N TYR A 330 -17.11 -3.26 -25.19
CA TYR A 330 -16.08 -3.77 -26.11
C TYR A 330 -15.31 -4.98 -25.59
N ASN A 331 -15.93 -5.73 -24.69
CA ASN A 331 -15.43 -7.03 -24.27
C ASN A 331 -15.57 -8.05 -25.41
N ILE A 332 -14.53 -8.84 -25.61
CA ILE A 332 -14.51 -9.97 -26.53
C ILE A 332 -15.05 -11.20 -25.79
N SER A 333 -16.04 -11.86 -26.35
CA SER A 333 -16.62 -13.11 -25.83
C SER A 333 -16.63 -14.18 -26.92
N SER A 334 -16.48 -15.45 -26.54
CA SER A 334 -16.65 -16.53 -27.50
C SER A 334 -18.12 -16.86 -27.70
N LYS A 335 -18.49 -17.24 -28.93
CA LYS A 335 -19.79 -17.87 -29.22
C LYS A 335 -19.81 -19.37 -28.94
N ASN A 336 -18.63 -19.98 -28.78
CA ASN A 336 -18.51 -21.38 -28.38
C ASN A 336 -18.47 -21.48 -26.84
N PRO A 337 -19.39 -22.21 -26.19
CA PRO A 337 -19.41 -22.35 -24.74
C PRO A 337 -18.18 -23.05 -24.15
N ASP A 338 -17.45 -23.84 -24.95
CA ASP A 338 -16.23 -24.55 -24.52
C ASP A 338 -14.97 -23.67 -24.59
N VAL A 339 -15.13 -22.39 -24.96
CA VAL A 339 -14.03 -21.43 -25.14
C VAL A 339 -14.32 -20.17 -24.35
N ILE A 340 -13.40 -19.78 -23.47
CA ILE A 340 -13.47 -18.57 -22.67
C ILE A 340 -12.38 -17.62 -23.14
N ILE A 341 -12.72 -16.33 -23.26
CA ILE A 341 -11.78 -15.27 -23.62
C ILE A 341 -11.38 -14.49 -22.36
N GLU A 342 -10.09 -14.30 -22.15
CA GLU A 342 -9.53 -13.53 -21.03
C GLU A 342 -8.53 -12.47 -21.53
N ASN A 343 -8.26 -11.50 -20.66
CA ASN A 343 -7.25 -10.45 -20.87
C ASN A 343 -7.41 -9.72 -22.22
N ASP A 344 -8.66 -9.49 -22.63
CA ASP A 344 -8.97 -8.95 -23.93
C ASP A 344 -8.70 -7.44 -24.03
N ILE A 345 -8.27 -7.02 -25.22
CA ILE A 345 -7.93 -5.65 -25.55
C ILE A 345 -8.48 -5.36 -26.94
N VAL A 346 -9.32 -4.33 -27.01
CA VAL A 346 -9.80 -3.75 -28.27
C VAL A 346 -9.28 -2.32 -28.39
N LYS A 347 -8.46 -2.05 -29.40
CA LYS A 347 -7.84 -0.73 -29.62
C LYS A 347 -7.87 -0.29 -31.07
N LEU A 348 -7.92 1.02 -31.26
CA LEU A 348 -7.56 1.65 -32.52
C LEU A 348 -6.11 2.13 -32.45
N ILE A 349 -5.27 1.65 -33.35
CA ILE A 349 -3.87 2.04 -33.46
C ILE A 349 -3.61 2.83 -34.75
N ASN A 350 -2.40 3.38 -34.88
CA ASN A 350 -1.97 4.14 -36.06
C ASN A 350 -2.98 5.24 -36.46
N ARG A 351 -3.43 6.02 -35.47
CA ARG A 351 -4.43 7.10 -35.66
C ARG A 351 -5.77 6.60 -36.23
N GLY A 352 -6.19 5.39 -35.86
CA GLY A 352 -7.49 4.83 -36.24
C GLY A 352 -7.49 4.11 -37.59
N GLN A 353 -6.32 3.86 -38.18
CA GLN A 353 -6.23 3.12 -39.45
C GLN A 353 -6.34 1.62 -39.27
N ASN A 354 -5.94 1.09 -38.10
CA ASN A 354 -6.01 -0.33 -37.79
C ASN A 354 -6.75 -0.55 -36.48
N ALA A 355 -7.62 -1.56 -36.47
CA ALA A 355 -8.07 -2.21 -35.25
C ALA A 355 -7.01 -3.20 -34.78
N TYR A 356 -6.81 -3.23 -33.47
CA TYR A 356 -5.96 -4.19 -32.78
C TYR A 356 -6.80 -4.92 -31.76
N LEU A 357 -6.88 -6.23 -31.92
CA LEU A 357 -7.49 -7.15 -30.97
C LEU A 357 -6.38 -7.98 -30.36
N ASP A 358 -6.32 -8.09 -29.04
CA ASP A 358 -5.40 -8.99 -28.34
C ASP A 358 -6.15 -9.67 -27.22
N PHE A 359 -6.05 -10.99 -27.13
CA PHE A 359 -6.77 -11.77 -26.14
C PHE A 359 -6.14 -13.14 -25.92
N GLU A 360 -6.47 -13.74 -24.78
CA GLU A 360 -6.11 -15.09 -24.40
C GLU A 360 -7.34 -15.99 -24.47
N VAL A 361 -7.13 -17.24 -24.86
CA VAL A 361 -8.17 -18.23 -25.08
C VAL A 361 -7.94 -19.39 -24.11
N LEU A 362 -8.93 -19.61 -23.24
CA LEU A 362 -8.99 -20.77 -22.35
C LEU A 362 -9.99 -21.79 -22.88
N GLY A 363 -9.65 -23.07 -22.80
CA GLY A 363 -10.50 -24.17 -23.26
C GLY A 363 -9.93 -24.91 -24.46
N VAL A 364 -10.79 -25.59 -25.23
CA VAL A 364 -10.38 -26.42 -26.37
C VAL A 364 -10.17 -25.54 -27.61
N SER A 365 -8.98 -24.97 -27.74
CA SER A 365 -8.57 -24.15 -28.89
C SER A 365 -7.13 -24.45 -29.28
N TYR A 366 -6.85 -24.43 -30.59
CA TYR A 366 -5.48 -24.50 -31.10
C TYR A 366 -4.67 -23.27 -30.73
N ILE A 367 -5.32 -22.11 -30.64
CA ILE A 367 -4.71 -20.83 -30.30
C ILE A 367 -4.94 -20.57 -28.82
N GLN A 368 -3.87 -20.30 -28.07
CA GLN A 368 -3.93 -19.92 -26.66
C GLN A 368 -3.87 -18.41 -26.45
N LYS A 369 -3.11 -17.70 -27.29
CA LYS A 369 -3.00 -16.25 -27.25
C LYS A 369 -2.85 -15.69 -28.64
N VAL A 370 -3.54 -14.60 -28.95
CA VAL A 370 -3.46 -14.01 -30.29
C VAL A 370 -3.67 -12.51 -30.28
N SER A 371 -2.85 -11.85 -31.09
CA SER A 371 -2.94 -10.46 -31.49
C SER A 371 -3.35 -10.41 -32.96
N ILE A 372 -4.44 -9.73 -33.29
CA ILE A 372 -4.99 -9.58 -34.64
C ILE A 372 -4.98 -8.10 -35.04
N TYR A 373 -4.53 -7.83 -36.26
CA TYR A 373 -4.50 -6.51 -36.87
C TYR A 373 -5.43 -6.47 -38.08
N ILE A 374 -6.39 -5.56 -38.04
CA ILE A 374 -7.42 -5.40 -39.07
C ILE A 374 -7.37 -3.97 -39.59
N LYS A 375 -7.39 -3.76 -40.90
CA LYS A 375 -7.51 -2.40 -41.46
C LYS A 375 -8.94 -1.89 -41.26
N MET A 376 -9.10 -0.72 -40.65
CA MET A 376 -10.41 -0.14 -40.33
C MET A 376 -11.29 0.10 -41.54
N TYR A 377 -10.70 0.33 -42.72
CA TYR A 377 -11.45 0.51 -43.96
C TYR A 377 -12.43 -0.66 -44.24
N TYR A 378 -12.05 -1.90 -43.89
CA TYR A 378 -12.92 -3.07 -44.11
C TYR A 378 -14.15 -3.07 -43.19
N LEU A 379 -14.02 -2.55 -41.97
CA LEU A 379 -15.11 -2.50 -41.00
C LEU A 379 -16.08 -1.32 -41.24
N ILE A 380 -15.63 -0.27 -41.94
CA ILE A 380 -16.48 0.86 -42.32
C ILE A 380 -17.43 0.47 -43.47
N LYS A 381 -16.96 -0.40 -44.39
CA LYS A 381 -17.73 -0.90 -45.52
C LYS A 381 -17.61 -2.42 -45.60
N PRO A 382 -18.38 -3.16 -44.78
CA PRO A 382 -18.34 -4.62 -44.76
C PRO A 382 -19.09 -5.16 -45.99
N GLU A 383 -18.44 -5.12 -47.14
CA GLU A 383 -19.03 -5.59 -48.40
C GLU A 383 -18.68 -7.06 -48.69
N ASN A 384 -17.60 -7.60 -48.10
CA ASN A 384 -17.14 -8.99 -48.28
C ASN A 384 -16.30 -9.48 -47.07
N ASP A 385 -16.02 -10.78 -47.03
CA ASP A 385 -14.95 -11.35 -46.21
C ASP A 385 -13.63 -10.59 -46.48
N PHE A 386 -12.89 -10.28 -45.43
CA PHE A 386 -11.64 -9.54 -45.53
C PHE A 386 -10.53 -10.22 -44.73
N SER A 387 -9.28 -9.88 -45.04
CA SER A 387 -8.13 -10.44 -44.35
C SER A 387 -7.53 -9.46 -43.35
N GLY A 388 -7.07 -10.02 -42.23
CA GLY A 388 -6.17 -9.39 -41.28
C GLY A 388 -4.85 -10.15 -41.20
N VAL A 389 -3.98 -9.70 -40.31
CA VAL A 389 -2.72 -10.38 -39.97
C VAL A 389 -2.75 -10.68 -38.49
N TYR A 390 -2.24 -11.85 -38.08
CA TYR A 390 -2.16 -12.23 -36.68
C TYR A 390 -0.76 -12.67 -36.27
N SER A 391 -0.51 -12.59 -34.97
CA SER A 391 0.64 -13.19 -34.29
C SER A 391 0.16 -13.73 -32.95
N GLY A 392 0.65 -14.89 -32.54
CA GLY A 392 0.11 -15.58 -31.38
C GLY A 392 0.95 -16.76 -30.93
N VAL A 393 0.34 -17.58 -30.08
CA VAL A 393 0.91 -18.79 -29.50
C VAL A 393 -0.09 -19.92 -29.62
N ASP A 394 0.36 -21.07 -30.13
CA ASP A 394 -0.45 -22.28 -30.24
C ASP A 394 -0.56 -23.03 -28.89
N PHE A 395 -1.34 -24.11 -28.87
CA PHE A 395 -1.55 -24.95 -27.68
C PHE A 395 -0.30 -25.68 -27.19
N ASN A 396 0.75 -25.77 -28.02
CA ASN A 396 2.05 -26.35 -27.69
C ASN A 396 3.07 -25.29 -27.23
N ASN A 397 2.64 -24.03 -27.06
CA ASN A 397 3.49 -22.87 -26.77
C ASN A 397 4.46 -22.48 -27.90
N ASN A 398 4.19 -22.86 -29.15
CA ASN A 398 4.96 -22.40 -30.29
C ASN A 398 4.46 -21.01 -30.75
N PRO A 399 5.37 -20.07 -31.07
CA PRO A 399 4.99 -18.83 -31.73
C PRO A 399 4.43 -19.12 -33.12
N ILE A 400 3.27 -18.54 -33.42
CA ILE A 400 2.59 -18.65 -34.72
C ILE A 400 2.27 -17.26 -35.27
N ASN A 401 2.26 -17.10 -36.58
CA ASN A 401 1.83 -15.86 -37.25
C ASN A 401 1.34 -16.17 -38.65
N GLY A 402 0.53 -15.29 -39.22
CA GLY A 402 0.02 -15.47 -40.56
C GLY A 402 -1.12 -14.54 -40.91
N ASN A 403 -1.87 -14.91 -41.95
CA ASN A 403 -3.09 -14.21 -42.34
C ASN A 403 -4.29 -14.81 -41.62
N VAL A 404 -5.28 -13.97 -41.36
CA VAL A 404 -6.58 -14.43 -40.82
C VAL A 404 -7.67 -13.93 -41.74
N GLU A 405 -8.51 -14.85 -42.23
CA GLU A 405 -9.74 -14.52 -42.94
C GLU A 405 -10.82 -14.18 -41.91
N ILE A 406 -11.57 -13.10 -42.16
CA ILE A 406 -12.50 -12.52 -41.21
C ILE A 406 -13.84 -12.34 -41.89
N LYS A 407 -14.87 -12.97 -41.31
CA LYS A 407 -16.27 -12.62 -41.57
C LYS A 407 -16.77 -11.75 -40.45
N TYR A 408 -17.41 -10.66 -40.79
CA TYR A 408 -17.95 -9.70 -39.82
C TYR A 408 -19.44 -9.49 -40.06
N SER A 409 -20.21 -9.57 -38.98
CA SER A 409 -21.63 -9.24 -38.95
C SER A 409 -21.87 -8.21 -37.87
N LYS A 410 -22.36 -7.04 -38.26
CA LYS A 410 -22.65 -5.96 -37.32
C LYS A 410 -23.86 -6.34 -36.47
N GLN A 411 -23.72 -6.29 -35.15
CA GLN A 411 -24.86 -6.44 -34.24
C GLN A 411 -25.78 -5.24 -34.39
N SER A 412 -27.09 -5.53 -34.50
CA SER A 412 -28.15 -4.55 -34.80
C SER A 412 -28.47 -3.66 -33.61
#